data_AF-A0A6I7X1W9-F1
#
_entry.id   AF-A0A6I7X1W9-F1
#
_cell.length_a   1.000
_cell.length_b   1.000
_cell.length_c   1.000
_cell.angle_alpha   90.00
_cell.angle_beta   90.00
_cell.angle_gamma   90.00
#
_symmetry.space_group_name_H-M   'P 1'
#
loop_
_entity.id
_entity.type
_entity.pdbx_description
1 polymer ?
#
loop_
_entity_poly.entity_id
_entity_poly.type
_entity_poly.pdbx_seq_one_letter_code
_entity_poly.pdbx_strand_id
1 'polypeptide(L)'
;SGNLIPEAYREHINQYWRIGKYSTPENDEIDILIVEVKNQSKLERARTTLRNFAINRLKEFEKEYSLIAFYSKEDQGADWRFSFIKMEHEASFDDKGKVKPKTDLTPAKRFPFLVGEHESAYTACKQP
;
A
#
# COMPACT_ATOMS: atom_id res chain seq x y z
N SER A 1 12.42 11.85 -12.63
CA SER A 1 11.12 12.03 -13.30
C SER A 1 10.03 11.82 -12.27
N GLY A 2 9.18 12.84 -12.02
CA GLY A 2 8.07 12.69 -11.09
C GLY A 2 7.09 11.66 -11.64
N ASN A 3 6.80 10.60 -10.87
CA ASN A 3 5.85 9.60 -11.33
C ASN A 3 4.45 10.22 -11.40
N LEU A 4 3.77 10.05 -12.53
CA LEU A 4 2.44 10.62 -12.73
C LEU A 4 1.44 9.93 -11.81
N ILE A 5 0.72 10.70 -10.99
CA ILE A 5 -0.39 10.16 -10.20
C ILE A 5 -1.56 9.88 -11.16
N PRO A 6 -2.08 8.64 -11.21
CA PRO A 6 -3.27 8.34 -12.01
C PRO A 6 -4.44 9.22 -11.59
N GLU A 7 -5.25 9.64 -12.56
CA GLU A 7 -6.33 10.61 -12.36
C GLU A 7 -7.28 10.25 -11.20
N ALA A 8 -7.64 8.96 -11.10
CA ALA A 8 -8.50 8.43 -10.05
C ALA A 8 -8.00 8.66 -8.61
N TYR A 9 -6.71 8.96 -8.41
CA TYR A 9 -6.11 9.13 -7.08
C TYR A 9 -5.70 10.58 -6.77
N ARG A 10 -5.79 11.50 -7.73
CA ARG A 10 -5.36 12.91 -7.55
C ARG A 10 -6.16 13.67 -6.49
N GLU A 11 -7.38 13.24 -6.19
CA GLU A 11 -8.20 13.80 -5.11
C GLU A 11 -7.82 13.32 -3.70
N HIS A 12 -6.86 12.39 -3.61
CA HIS A 12 -6.44 11.80 -2.35
C HIS A 12 -4.94 11.92 -2.10
N ILE A 13 -4.12 11.99 -3.15
CA ILE A 13 -2.65 11.92 -3.09
C ILE A 13 -2.06 13.18 -3.71
N ASN A 14 -1.13 13.82 -3.00
CA ASN A 14 -0.35 14.95 -3.49
C ASN A 14 0.84 14.49 -4.33
N GLN A 15 1.59 13.52 -3.80
CA GLN A 15 2.83 13.01 -4.40
C GLN A 15 3.22 11.68 -3.77
N TYR A 16 4.10 10.96 -4.44
CA TYR A 16 4.70 9.75 -3.91
C TYR A 16 6.09 9.53 -4.50
N TRP A 17 6.94 8.80 -3.78
CA TRP A 17 8.24 8.38 -4.28
C TRP A 17 8.68 7.07 -3.62
N ARG A 18 9.53 6.32 -4.34
CA ARG A 18 10.19 5.13 -3.81
C ARG A 18 11.45 5.56 -3.08
N ILE A 19 11.58 5.20 -1.81
CA ILE A 19 12.77 5.51 -0.99
C ILE A 19 13.79 4.38 -1.00
N GLY A 20 13.38 3.18 -1.39
CA GLY A 20 14.28 2.05 -1.41
C GLY A 20 13.61 0.76 -1.87
N LYS A 21 14.39 -0.31 -1.73
CA LYS A 21 13.94 -1.67 -1.97
C LYS A 21 14.59 -2.60 -0.96
N TYR A 22 13.88 -3.65 -0.58
CA TYR A 22 14.40 -4.73 0.24
C TYR A 22 14.32 -6.03 -0.55
N SER A 23 15.38 -6.82 -0.50
CA SER A 23 15.39 -8.18 -1.06
C SER A 23 15.29 -9.16 0.10
N THR A 24 14.28 -10.03 0.08
CA THR A 24 14.12 -11.07 1.09
C THR A 24 15.18 -12.17 0.91
N PRO A 25 15.40 -13.04 1.92
CA PRO A 25 16.26 -14.22 1.77
C PRO A 25 15.82 -15.15 0.62
N GLU A 26 14.53 -15.17 0.30
CA GLU A 26 13.93 -15.91 -0.81
C GLU A 26 14.05 -15.16 -2.16
N ASN A 27 14.75 -14.03 -2.18
CA ASN A 27 14.98 -13.18 -3.34
C ASN A 27 13.73 -12.47 -3.89
N ASP A 28 12.68 -12.31 -3.06
CA ASP A 28 11.55 -11.45 -3.37
C ASP A 28 11.95 -9.97 -3.21
N GLU A 29 11.55 -9.10 -4.14
CA GLU A 29 11.76 -7.65 -4.02
C GLU A 29 10.54 -6.95 -3.42
N ILE A 30 10.76 -6.20 -2.35
CA ILE A 30 9.76 -5.34 -1.69
C ILE A 30 10.12 -3.88 -1.95
N ASP A 31 9.25 -3.17 -2.66
CA ASP A 31 9.41 -1.74 -2.87
C ASP A 31 8.96 -0.96 -1.63
N ILE A 32 9.79 -0.01 -1.18
CA ILE A 32 9.47 0.86 -0.06
C ILE A 32 9.07 2.24 -0.60
N LEU A 33 7.81 2.65 -0.37
CA LEU A 33 7.27 3.91 -0.86
C LEU A 33 6.82 4.83 0.27
N ILE A 34 6.97 6.13 0.02
CA ILE A 34 6.34 7.19 0.79
C ILE A 34 5.25 7.82 -0.09
N VAL A 35 4.07 8.04 0.50
CA VAL A 35 2.91 8.64 -0.16
C VAL A 35 2.37 9.78 0.69
N GLU A 36 2.36 10.98 0.13
CA GLU A 36 1.75 12.16 0.74
C GLU A 36 0.27 12.21 0.38
N VAL A 37 -0.62 12.11 1.37
CA VAL A 37 -2.05 12.30 1.18
C VAL A 37 -2.44 13.77 1.32
N LYS A 38 -3.50 14.17 0.61
CA LYS A 38 -3.99 15.57 0.61
C LYS A 38 -4.29 16.09 2.01
N ASN A 39 -5.06 15.32 2.80
CA ASN A 39 -5.53 15.73 4.13
C ASN A 39 -5.38 14.58 5.13
N GLN A 40 -5.15 14.88 6.41
CA GLN A 40 -4.97 13.89 7.49
C GLN A 40 -6.18 12.95 7.59
N SER A 41 -7.39 13.48 7.43
CA SER A 41 -8.63 12.67 7.47
C SER A 41 -8.65 11.55 6.42
N LYS A 42 -7.88 11.66 5.32
CA LYS A 42 -7.79 10.62 4.28
C LYS A 42 -7.02 9.39 4.75
N LEU A 43 -6.10 9.51 5.72
CA LEU A 43 -5.37 8.37 6.30
C LEU A 43 -6.34 7.31 6.84
N GLU A 44 -7.43 7.76 7.48
CA GLU A 44 -8.45 6.87 8.06
C GLU A 44 -9.70 6.71 7.19
N ARG A 45 -10.17 7.77 6.53
CA ARG A 45 -11.45 7.73 5.79
C ARG A 45 -11.32 7.20 4.36
N ALA A 46 -10.13 7.24 3.75
CA ALA A 46 -9.93 6.86 2.35
C ALA A 46 -9.14 5.55 2.17
N ARG A 47 -9.22 4.63 3.15
CA ARG A 47 -8.46 3.37 3.19
C ARG A 47 -8.59 2.52 1.93
N THR A 48 -9.79 2.42 1.36
CA THR A 48 -10.03 1.67 0.12
C THR A 48 -9.31 2.32 -1.06
N THR A 49 -9.38 3.64 -1.19
CA THR A 49 -8.71 4.38 -2.26
C THR A 49 -7.19 4.29 -2.16
N LEU A 50 -6.62 4.48 -0.96
CA LEU A 50 -5.17 4.37 -0.73
C LEU A 50 -4.65 2.96 -1.03
N ARG A 51 -5.43 1.92 -0.70
CA ARG A 51 -5.13 0.54 -1.09
C ARG A 51 -5.18 0.35 -2.61
N ASN A 52 -6.21 0.88 -3.27
CA ASN A 52 -6.34 0.73 -4.73
C ASN A 52 -5.19 1.42 -5.46
N PHE A 53 -4.73 2.57 -4.95
CA PHE A 53 -3.50 3.22 -5.41
C PHE A 53 -2.29 2.28 -5.28
N ALA A 54 -2.09 1.66 -4.12
CA ALA A 54 -1.00 0.71 -3.91
C ALA A 54 -1.02 -0.46 -4.90
N ILE A 55 -2.20 -1.06 -5.12
CA ILE A 55 -2.38 -2.16 -6.08
C ILE A 55 -2.11 -1.69 -7.51
N ASN A 56 -2.61 -0.51 -7.88
CA ASN A 56 -2.35 0.06 -9.20
C ASN A 56 -0.86 0.27 -9.43
N ARG A 57 -0.14 0.75 -8.41
CA ARG A 57 1.31 0.96 -8.45
C ARG A 57 2.12 -0.34 -8.51
N LEU A 58 1.66 -1.42 -7.88
CA LEU A 58 2.25 -2.75 -8.02
C LEU A 58 2.08 -3.27 -9.44
N LYS A 59 0.86 -3.16 -10.01
CA LYS A 59 0.56 -3.59 -11.38
C LYS A 59 1.35 -2.81 -12.44
N GLU A 60 1.42 -1.49 -12.32
CA GLU A 60 2.11 -0.61 -13.29
C GLU A 60 3.61 -0.94 -13.40
N PHE A 61 4.24 -1.40 -12.32
CA PHE A 61 5.67 -1.69 -12.26
C PHE A 61 5.97 -3.19 -12.18
N GLU A 62 4.96 -4.04 -12.42
CA GLU A 62 5.08 -5.51 -12.39
C GLU A 62 5.75 -6.01 -11.10
N LYS A 63 5.31 -5.47 -9.95
CA LYS A 63 5.81 -5.82 -8.62
C LYS A 63 4.78 -6.64 -7.86
N GLU A 64 5.30 -7.56 -7.06
CA GLU A 64 4.49 -8.46 -6.22
C GLU A 64 4.31 -7.91 -4.79
N TYR A 65 5.29 -7.15 -4.29
CA TYR A 65 5.32 -6.70 -2.90
C TYR A 65 5.65 -5.22 -2.75
N SER A 66 4.99 -4.57 -1.79
CA SER A 66 5.34 -3.22 -1.38
C SER A 66 5.05 -2.94 0.08
N LEU A 67 5.94 -2.19 0.72
CA LEU A 67 5.72 -1.52 1.99
C LEU A 67 5.52 -0.03 1.74
N ILE A 68 4.39 0.51 2.16
CA ILE A 68 4.01 1.89 1.89
C ILE A 68 3.76 2.63 3.21
N ALA A 69 4.36 3.80 3.35
CA ALA A 69 4.07 4.76 4.40
C ALA A 69 3.23 5.91 3.83
N PHE A 70 2.01 6.06 4.34
CA PHE A 70 1.14 7.20 4.04
C PHE A 70 1.24 8.23 5.16
N TYR A 71 1.38 9.50 4.81
CA TYR A 71 1.45 10.61 5.76
C TYR A 71 0.74 11.84 5.19
N SER A 72 0.37 12.79 6.06
CA SER A 72 -0.10 14.12 5.65
C SER A 72 0.87 15.20 6.13
N LYS A 73 0.80 16.39 5.53
CA LYS A 73 1.49 17.57 6.04
C LYS A 73 0.62 18.39 7.00
N GLU A 74 -0.70 18.16 7.03
CA GLU A 74 -1.63 18.95 7.85
C GLU A 74 -1.32 18.83 9.35
N ASP A 75 -0.86 17.67 9.79
CA ASP A 75 -0.45 17.35 11.16
C ASP A 75 1.08 17.36 11.33
N GLN A 76 1.81 17.98 10.40
CA GLN A 76 3.28 17.99 10.37
C GLN A 76 3.91 16.59 10.37
N GLY A 77 3.19 15.57 9.89
CA GLY A 77 3.67 14.19 9.88
C GLY A 77 3.68 13.55 11.27
N ALA A 78 2.77 13.95 12.16
CA ALA A 78 2.58 13.31 13.46
C ALA A 78 2.01 11.89 13.32
N ASP A 79 1.08 11.68 12.39
CA ASP A 79 0.44 10.38 12.16
C ASP A 79 0.87 9.76 10.83
N TRP A 80 1.31 8.50 10.92
CA TRP A 80 1.74 7.71 9.78
C TRP A 80 0.92 6.44 9.70
N ARG A 81 0.56 6.05 8.48
CA ARG A 81 -0.10 4.78 8.21
C ARG A 81 0.79 3.89 7.37
N PHE A 82 1.18 2.76 7.94
CA PHE A 82 1.94 1.75 7.20
C PHE A 82 1.00 0.73 6.56
N SER A 83 1.33 0.29 5.36
CA SER A 83 0.62 -0.76 4.64
C SER A 83 1.60 -1.64 3.91
N PHE A 84 1.66 -2.90 4.31
CA PHE A 84 2.28 -3.95 3.53
C PHE A 84 1.24 -4.55 2.58
N ILE A 85 1.53 -4.55 1.28
CA ILE A 85 0.66 -5.06 0.23
C ILE A 85 1.42 -6.15 -0.52
N LYS A 86 0.75 -7.29 -0.69
CA LYS A 86 1.17 -8.42 -1.50
C LYS A 86 0.12 -8.64 -2.59
N MET A 87 0.56 -8.80 -3.84
CA MET A 87 -0.29 -9.30 -4.92
C MET A 87 -0.60 -10.77 -4.65
N GLU A 88 -1.87 -11.13 -4.57
CA GLU A 88 -2.32 -12.52 -4.56
C GLU A 88 -2.90 -12.83 -5.94
N HIS A 89 -2.33 -13.82 -6.61
CA HIS A 89 -2.83 -14.29 -7.91
C HIS A 89 -3.76 -15.47 -7.67
N GLU A 90 -5.08 -15.25 -7.76
CA GLU A 90 -6.03 -16.37 -7.87
C GLU A 90 -6.20 -16.73 -9.35
N ALA A 91 -5.74 -17.92 -9.74
CA ALA A 91 -6.07 -18.49 -11.03
C ALA A 91 -7.49 -19.06 -10.96
N SER A 92 -8.48 -18.39 -11.56
CA SER A 92 -9.82 -18.96 -11.73
C SER A 92 -9.93 -19.61 -13.12
N PHE A 93 -10.39 -20.85 -13.16
CA PHE A 93 -10.78 -21.53 -14.39
C PHE A 93 -12.24 -21.15 -14.73
N ASP A 94 -12.55 -20.86 -16.01
CA ASP A 94 -13.94 -20.76 -16.43
C ASP A 94 -14.59 -22.15 -16.54
N ASP A 95 -15.93 -22.19 -16.70
CA ASP A 95 -16.72 -23.43 -16.82
C ASP A 95 -16.32 -24.33 -18.01
N LYS A 96 -15.40 -23.86 -18.88
CA LYS A 96 -14.84 -24.57 -20.05
C LYS A 96 -13.35 -24.89 -19.87
N GLY A 97 -12.79 -24.75 -18.67
CA GLY A 97 -11.41 -25.12 -18.34
C GLY A 97 -10.35 -24.17 -18.89
N LYS A 98 -10.72 -22.99 -19.41
CA LYS A 98 -9.74 -21.96 -19.80
C LYS A 98 -9.34 -21.14 -18.58
N VAL A 99 -8.04 -21.01 -18.35
CA VAL A 99 -7.46 -20.09 -17.37
C VAL A 99 -7.83 -18.66 -17.80
N LYS A 100 -8.67 -17.99 -17.01
CA LYS A 100 -8.78 -16.53 -17.08
C LYS A 100 -7.90 -15.97 -15.96
N PRO A 101 -6.98 -15.03 -16.24
CA PRO A 101 -6.37 -14.23 -15.19
C PRO A 101 -7.47 -13.34 -14.62
N LYS A 102 -8.23 -13.88 -13.68
CA LYS A 102 -9.24 -13.13 -12.95
C LYS A 102 -8.47 -12.44 -11.85
N THR A 103 -8.05 -11.21 -12.12
CA THR A 103 -7.53 -10.31 -11.10
C THR A 103 -8.68 -9.86 -10.20
N ASP A 104 -9.45 -10.81 -9.67
CA ASP A 104 -10.39 -10.55 -8.60
C ASP A 104 -9.55 -10.01 -7.45
N LEU A 105 -9.93 -8.85 -6.94
CA LEU A 105 -9.27 -8.18 -5.84
C LEU A 105 -9.38 -9.05 -4.60
N THR A 106 -8.44 -9.98 -4.41
CA THR A 106 -8.36 -10.81 -3.22
C THR A 106 -8.21 -9.88 -2.01
N PRO A 107 -8.87 -10.14 -0.89
CA PRO A 107 -8.71 -9.34 0.30
C PRO A 107 -7.29 -9.56 0.87
N ALA A 108 -6.31 -8.82 0.35
CA ALA A 108 -4.95 -8.79 0.87
C ALA A 108 -5.00 -8.75 2.39
N LYS A 109 -4.47 -9.79 3.05
CA LYS A 109 -4.32 -9.83 4.50
C LYS A 109 -3.64 -8.54 4.93
N ARG A 110 -4.40 -7.65 5.56
CA ARG A 110 -3.89 -6.38 6.03
C ARG A 110 -3.19 -6.64 7.36
N PHE A 111 -1.95 -6.21 7.45
CA PHE A 111 -1.34 -5.83 8.73
C PHE A 111 -1.27 -4.30 8.72
N PRO A 112 -2.40 -3.59 8.96
CA PRO A 112 -2.35 -2.15 9.06
C PRO A 112 -1.78 -1.80 10.43
N PHE A 113 -0.62 -1.17 10.44
CA PHE A 113 -0.10 -0.52 11.64
C PHE A 113 -0.32 0.97 11.41
N LEU A 114 -1.21 1.58 12.20
CA LEU A 114 -1.10 3.01 12.43
C LEU A 114 0.19 3.17 13.27
N VAL A 115 0.86 4.31 13.22
CA VAL A 115 1.95 4.63 14.16
C VAL A 115 1.92 6.14 14.31
N GLY A 116 1.84 6.64 15.54
CA GLY A 116 1.76 8.07 15.80
C GLY A 116 1.39 8.37 17.24
N GLU A 117 1.45 9.65 17.61
CA GLU A 117 1.16 10.12 18.98
C GLU A 117 -0.27 9.78 19.43
N HIS A 118 -1.19 9.63 18.48
CA HIS A 118 -2.60 9.35 18.74
C HIS A 118 -2.99 7.87 18.57
N GLU A 119 -2.01 6.97 18.41
CA GLU A 119 -2.32 5.56 18.26
C GLU A 119 -2.56 4.87 19.62
N SER A 120 -3.64 4.09 19.73
CA SER A 120 -3.89 3.22 20.88
C SER A 120 -3.19 1.85 20.80
N ALA A 121 -2.46 1.57 19.72
CA ALA A 121 -1.78 0.30 19.54
C ALA A 121 -0.49 0.28 20.35
N TYR A 122 -0.53 -0.52 21.40
CA TYR A 122 0.64 -0.98 22.12
C TYR A 122 1.46 -1.85 21.16
N THR A 123 2.46 -1.29 20.49
CA THR A 123 3.47 -2.14 19.82
C THR A 123 4.01 -3.11 20.86
N ALA A 124 4.07 -4.40 20.52
CA ALA A 124 4.55 -5.43 21.43
C ALA A 124 5.99 -5.08 21.85
N CYS A 125 6.14 -4.49 23.04
CA CYS A 125 7.42 -4.36 23.71
C CYS A 125 8.06 -5.75 23.77
N LYS A 126 9.37 -5.78 23.49
CA LYS A 126 10.31 -6.92 23.60
C LYS A 126 9.71 -8.15 24.27
N GLN A 127 9.59 -9.24 23.53
CA GLN A 127 9.53 -10.54 24.18
C GLN A 127 10.84 -10.74 24.98
N PRO A 128 10.76 -11.13 26.25
CA PRO A 128 11.92 -11.35 27.10
C PRO A 128 12.81 -12.48 26.60
#